data_AF-A4VD15-F1
#
_entry.id   AF-A4VD15-F1
#
_cell.length_a   1.000
_cell.length_b   1.000
_cell.length_c   1.000
_cell.angle_alpha   90.00
_cell.angle_beta   90.00
_cell.angle_gamma   90.00
#
_symmetry.space_group_name_H-M   'P 1'
#
loop_
_entity.id
_entity.type
_entity.pdbx_description
1 polymer ?
#
loop_
_entity_poly.entity_id
_entity_poly.type
_entity_poly.pdbx_seq_one_letter_code
_entity_poly.pdbx_strand_id
1 'polypeptide(L)'
;MQNLSKMQSRLHPRPEGEGGGGGGRTKEKGKSLQETHKEMLKNIESTNIGKPTIVEAQRILKIIDNLSTNLTIFIYLDSELISKFLDVAKHSKLSKDLVSKLSQRCLDLLKSQAEIEAKFKPYASLLDQSNKEAEDVEEEKMIDAERLRMQLENNFKDLVRHLRNSPEDFEIIKSMKTNVNPDLNDLVHCIHCQKVIMLKKLSTASEEDENHKAQLRDLEEKIEELEKKKNKIQEDLTKLKEHRQKFSKEKKEELEKLKNEIAEVKAEKEKKASQLKNELDNRLKQLERDHLAKKDKLDKELQKLEDDFAKLKQDHANDETKLKTNKRQQQNSLADNIESYDALMKDQHQKKQEIEEELAKIIEEVDTLKQLFKEIDEEKQRERELEEEFRLKKEQWEIQERRKKEAARCILHFLMARKEKSKKKKKKKGKKKK
;
A
#
# COMPACT_ATOMS: atom_id res chain seq x y z
N MET A 1 -13.18 23.39 -11.25
CA MET A 1 -12.81 24.26 -10.11
C MET A 1 -11.63 25.09 -10.60
N GLN A 2 -11.87 26.31 -11.07
CA GLN A 2 -11.95 27.57 -10.30
C GLN A 2 -10.59 28.17 -9.96
N ASN A 3 -10.42 29.42 -10.41
CA ASN A 3 -9.48 30.45 -9.96
C ASN A 3 -7.97 30.19 -10.07
N LEU A 4 -7.40 30.68 -11.17
CA LEU A 4 -6.23 31.58 -11.11
C LEU A 4 -6.32 32.56 -12.29
N SER A 5 -6.73 33.79 -12.00
CA SER A 5 -7.08 34.82 -12.98
C SER A 5 -6.10 36.00 -12.91
N LYS A 6 -5.53 36.35 -14.07
CA LYS A 6 -5.02 37.70 -14.42
C LYS A 6 -3.93 38.30 -13.52
N MET A 7 -2.67 38.10 -13.89
CA MET A 7 -1.69 39.18 -13.79
C MET A 7 -1.79 40.04 -15.06
N GLN A 8 -2.36 41.24 -14.94
CA GLN A 8 -2.38 42.23 -16.01
C GLN A 8 -1.18 43.18 -15.89
N SER A 9 -0.45 43.32 -17.00
CA SER A 9 0.56 44.34 -17.21
C SER A 9 -0.05 45.75 -17.11
N ARG A 10 0.37 46.52 -16.11
CA ARG A 10 0.07 47.96 -16.03
C ARG A 10 1.07 48.77 -16.88
N LEU A 11 0.91 48.69 -18.19
CA LEU A 11 1.38 49.76 -19.07
C LEU A 11 0.41 50.94 -18.89
N HIS A 12 0.90 52.08 -18.39
CA HIS A 12 0.08 53.29 -18.29
C HIS A 12 -0.29 53.80 -19.69
N PRO A 13 -1.53 54.24 -19.90
CA PRO A 13 -1.97 54.75 -21.19
C PRO A 13 -1.27 56.07 -21.52
N ARG A 14 -0.89 56.21 -22.79
CA ARG A 14 -0.49 57.47 -23.40
C ARG A 14 -1.74 58.36 -23.47
N PRO A 15 -1.75 59.57 -22.88
CA PRO A 15 -2.90 60.45 -23.05
C PRO A 15 -2.93 60.95 -24.49
N GLU A 16 -4.01 60.64 -25.21
CA GLU A 16 -4.32 61.27 -26.49
C GLU A 16 -4.69 62.75 -26.25
N GLY A 17 -4.38 63.59 -27.24
CA GLY A 17 -4.57 65.03 -27.12
C GLY A 17 -6.00 65.44 -27.45
N GLU A 18 -6.58 66.28 -26.59
CA GLU A 18 -7.70 67.15 -26.93
C GLU A 18 -7.41 68.59 -26.46
N GLY A 19 -8.13 69.56 -27.03
CA GLY A 19 -8.21 70.90 -26.47
C GLY A 19 -7.22 71.92 -27.02
N GLY A 20 -7.44 72.36 -28.27
CA GLY A 20 -6.91 73.62 -28.75
C GLY A 20 -7.52 74.80 -27.98
N GLY A 21 -6.94 75.14 -26.82
CA GLY A 21 -7.27 76.33 -26.04
C GLY A 21 -6.41 77.51 -26.43
N GLY A 22 -7.02 78.55 -27.01
CA GLY A 22 -6.36 79.82 -27.34
C GLY A 22 -5.99 80.63 -26.10
N GLY A 23 -5.03 80.16 -25.31
CA GLY A 23 -4.40 80.93 -24.23
C GLY A 23 -3.34 81.87 -24.81
N GLY A 24 -3.55 83.17 -24.68
CA GLY A 24 -2.61 84.17 -25.18
C GLY A 24 -1.22 83.96 -24.58
N ARG A 25 -0.19 83.83 -25.42
CA ARG A 25 1.22 83.91 -24.99
C ARG A 25 1.51 85.33 -24.51
N THR A 26 1.17 85.61 -23.25
CA THR A 26 1.88 86.62 -22.47
C THR A 26 3.35 86.27 -22.56
N LYS A 27 4.14 87.12 -23.24
CA LYS A 27 5.60 87.03 -23.20
C LYS A 27 6.00 87.17 -21.73
N GLU A 28 6.32 86.06 -21.08
CA GLU A 28 7.07 86.11 -19.83
C GLU A 28 8.36 86.86 -20.16
N LYS A 29 8.44 88.11 -19.68
CA LYS A 29 9.70 88.85 -19.69
C LYS A 29 10.65 87.99 -18.86
N GLY A 30 11.74 87.53 -19.46
CA GLY A 30 12.70 86.70 -18.76
C GLY A 30 13.12 87.42 -17.48
N LYS A 31 12.89 86.76 -16.33
CA LYS A 31 13.33 87.24 -15.02
C LYS A 31 14.81 87.63 -15.12
N SER A 32 15.19 88.76 -14.54
CA SER A 32 16.60 89.16 -14.58
C SER A 32 17.46 88.13 -13.82
N LEU A 33 18.76 88.05 -14.13
CA LEU A 33 19.68 87.14 -13.44
C LEU A 33 19.68 87.39 -11.90
N GLN A 34 19.49 88.64 -11.48
CA GLN A 34 19.34 89.00 -10.07
C GLN A 34 18.03 88.48 -9.45
N GLU A 35 16.94 88.41 -10.21
CA GLU A 35 15.65 87.87 -9.72
C GLU A 35 15.72 86.35 -9.54
N THR A 36 16.34 85.63 -10.48
CA THR A 36 16.54 84.17 -10.34
C THR A 36 17.51 83.85 -9.20
N HIS A 37 18.56 84.65 -9.01
CA HIS A 37 19.43 84.53 -7.84
C HIS A 37 18.69 84.81 -6.53
N LYS A 38 17.88 85.88 -6.43
CA LYS A 38 17.07 86.17 -5.24
C LYS A 38 16.08 85.04 -4.90
N GLU A 39 15.45 84.44 -5.91
CA GLU A 39 14.57 83.28 -5.73
C GLU A 39 15.33 82.05 -5.23
N MET A 40 16.52 81.79 -5.78
CA MET A 40 17.42 80.73 -5.30
C MET A 40 17.86 80.96 -3.84
N LEU A 41 18.26 82.18 -3.49
CA LEU A 41 18.63 82.54 -2.11
C LEU A 41 17.47 82.32 -1.14
N LYS A 42 16.28 82.83 -1.46
CA LYS A 42 15.09 82.66 -0.64
C LYS A 42 14.77 81.18 -0.40
N ASN A 43 14.92 80.34 -1.43
CA ASN A 43 14.74 78.89 -1.30
C ASN A 43 15.81 78.25 -0.40
N ILE A 44 17.07 78.68 -0.50
CA ILE A 44 18.16 78.20 0.36
C ILE A 44 17.98 78.67 1.82
N GLU A 45 17.64 79.94 2.05
CA GLU A 45 17.36 80.51 3.38
C GLU A 45 16.10 79.93 4.03
N SER A 46 15.13 79.46 3.22
CA SER A 46 13.94 78.77 3.73
C SER A 46 14.19 77.33 4.18
N THR A 47 15.30 76.69 3.75
CA THR A 47 15.75 75.47 4.41
C THR A 47 16.39 75.82 5.74
N ASN A 48 16.03 75.13 6.83
CA ASN A 48 16.63 75.32 8.15
C ASN A 48 18.11 74.97 8.11
N ILE A 49 18.97 75.92 7.77
CA ILE A 49 20.41 75.73 7.81
C ILE A 49 20.87 76.01 9.24
N GLY A 50 21.31 74.96 9.94
CA GLY A 50 21.91 75.07 11.27
C GLY A 50 23.14 75.98 11.26
N LYS A 51 23.54 76.46 12.45
CA LYS A 51 24.88 77.09 12.57
C LYS A 51 25.93 75.99 12.44
N PRO A 52 26.94 76.10 11.56
CA PRO A 52 27.92 75.03 11.41
C PRO A 52 28.70 74.83 12.71
N THR A 53 28.81 73.57 13.10
CA THR A 53 29.46 73.08 14.31
C THR A 53 30.98 73.11 14.21
N ILE A 54 31.52 72.95 12.99
CA ILE A 54 32.96 72.87 12.71
C ILE A 54 33.61 74.27 12.85
N VAL A 55 34.72 74.35 13.59
CA VAL A 55 35.44 75.61 13.87
C VAL A 55 35.96 76.26 12.59
N GLU A 56 36.49 75.47 11.66
CA GLU A 56 36.97 75.92 10.35
C GLU A 56 35.85 76.53 9.51
N ALA A 57 34.65 75.92 9.53
CA ALA A 57 33.48 76.47 8.86
C ALA A 57 33.05 77.83 9.44
N GLN A 58 33.05 77.96 10.78
CA GLN A 58 32.78 79.23 11.45
C GLN A 58 33.83 80.30 11.11
N ARG A 59 35.12 79.92 10.99
CA ARG A 59 36.20 80.83 10.56
C ARG A 59 35.99 81.32 9.12
N ILE A 60 35.66 80.41 8.19
CA ILE A 60 35.37 80.75 6.79
C ILE A 60 34.20 81.71 6.68
N LEU A 61 33.08 81.43 7.36
CA LEU A 61 31.92 82.32 7.37
C LEU A 61 32.25 83.69 7.97
N LYS A 62 33.03 83.75 9.05
CA LYS A 62 33.50 85.02 9.64
C LYS A 62 34.36 85.84 8.66
N ILE A 63 35.16 85.20 7.82
CA ILE A 63 35.93 85.88 6.75
C ILE A 63 34.98 86.43 5.68
N ILE A 64 33.98 85.65 5.24
CA ILE A 64 32.99 86.08 4.24
C ILE A 64 32.12 87.22 4.80
N ASP A 65 31.71 87.16 6.06
CA ASP A 65 30.98 88.23 6.75
C ASP A 65 31.80 89.51 6.83
N ASN A 66 33.08 89.42 7.24
CA ASN A 66 34.00 90.57 7.25
C ASN A 66 34.13 91.19 5.85
N LEU A 67 34.28 90.37 4.80
CA LEU A 67 34.40 90.83 3.42
C LEU A 67 33.10 91.52 2.95
N SER A 68 31.95 90.91 3.24
CA SER A 68 30.62 91.46 2.93
C SER A 68 30.41 92.82 3.61
N THR A 69 30.73 92.94 4.90
CA THR A 69 30.68 94.22 5.63
C THR A 69 31.61 95.26 5.02
N ASN A 70 32.87 94.91 4.75
CA ASN A 70 33.84 95.83 4.18
C ASN A 70 33.41 96.34 2.78
N LEU A 71 32.98 95.44 1.88
CA LEU A 71 32.49 95.82 0.55
C LEU A 71 31.23 96.69 0.64
N THR A 72 30.33 96.40 1.59
CA THR A 72 29.15 97.22 1.86
C THR A 72 29.56 98.63 2.30
N ILE A 73 30.64 98.79 3.07
CA ILE A 73 31.21 100.11 3.41
C ILE A 73 31.83 100.78 2.17
N PHE A 74 32.61 100.04 1.37
CA PHE A 74 33.30 100.59 0.18
C PHE A 74 32.32 101.12 -0.87
N ILE A 75 31.13 100.52 -1.01
CA ILE A 75 30.05 101.04 -1.88
C ILE A 75 29.76 102.52 -1.61
N TYR A 76 29.81 102.95 -0.35
CA TYR A 76 29.48 104.32 0.04
C TYR A 76 30.71 105.24 0.11
N LEU A 77 31.91 104.72 0.31
CA LEU A 77 33.16 105.49 0.34
C LEU A 77 33.84 105.58 -1.03
N ASP A 78 33.35 106.45 -1.92
CA ASP A 78 34.09 106.84 -3.12
C ASP A 78 34.76 108.21 -2.98
N SER A 79 35.73 108.49 -3.86
CA SER A 79 36.45 109.77 -3.86
C SER A 79 35.52 110.96 -4.13
N GLU A 80 34.37 110.78 -4.81
CA GLU A 80 33.38 111.85 -4.98
C GLU A 80 32.68 112.22 -3.65
N LEU A 81 32.37 111.25 -2.78
CA LEU A 81 31.88 111.55 -1.44
C LEU A 81 32.99 112.11 -0.55
N ILE A 82 34.15 111.45 -0.52
CA ILE A 82 35.28 111.78 0.35
C ILE A 82 35.78 113.21 0.08
N SER A 83 36.01 113.59 -1.18
CA SER A 83 36.52 114.92 -1.54
C SER A 83 35.64 116.08 -1.04
N LYS A 84 34.34 115.87 -0.82
CA LYS A 84 33.42 116.89 -0.26
C LYS A 84 33.71 117.23 1.21
N PHE A 85 34.53 116.44 1.90
CA PHE A 85 34.96 116.71 3.29
C PHE A 85 36.19 117.64 3.39
N LEU A 86 36.89 117.94 2.29
CA LEU A 86 37.98 118.94 2.26
C LEU A 86 37.52 120.32 2.73
N ASP A 87 36.36 120.76 2.25
CA ASP A 87 35.78 122.05 2.59
C ASP A 87 34.27 121.95 2.80
N VAL A 88 33.91 121.32 3.92
CA VAL A 88 32.52 121.16 4.41
C VAL A 88 31.77 122.50 4.45
N ALA A 89 32.47 123.64 4.61
CA ALA A 89 31.86 124.96 4.65
C ALA A 89 31.44 125.44 3.24
N LYS A 90 32.24 125.17 2.20
CA LYS A 90 31.96 125.55 0.81
C LYS A 90 31.09 124.56 0.04
N HIS A 91 31.08 123.27 0.39
CA HIS A 91 30.30 122.26 -0.33
C HIS A 91 28.80 122.28 0.03
N SER A 92 28.03 123.12 -0.65
CA SER A 92 26.55 123.21 -0.54
C SER A 92 25.77 121.93 -0.86
N LYS A 93 26.43 120.88 -1.35
CA LYS A 93 25.84 119.59 -1.72
C LYS A 93 25.83 118.55 -0.59
N LEU A 94 26.55 118.77 0.53
CA LEU A 94 26.41 117.91 1.72
C LEU A 94 25.41 118.50 2.70
N SER A 95 24.54 117.65 3.27
CA SER A 95 23.63 118.07 4.34
C SER A 95 24.41 118.36 5.62
N LYS A 96 24.47 119.64 6.01
CA LYS A 96 25.16 120.09 7.24
C LYS A 96 24.61 119.38 8.49
N ASP A 97 23.31 119.08 8.51
CA ASP A 97 22.64 118.37 9.60
C ASP A 97 23.04 116.90 9.71
N LEU A 98 23.42 116.27 8.59
CA LEU A 98 23.97 114.90 8.62
C LEU A 98 25.44 114.92 9.03
N VAL A 99 26.21 115.93 8.59
CA VAL A 99 27.63 116.08 9.00
C VAL A 99 27.75 116.29 10.50
N SER A 100 26.89 117.12 11.10
CA SER A 100 26.91 117.40 12.54
C SER A 100 26.53 116.20 13.43
N LYS A 101 25.96 115.14 12.84
CA LYS A 101 25.62 113.89 13.54
C LYS A 101 26.73 112.83 13.47
N LEU A 102 27.71 112.98 12.58
CA LEU A 102 28.86 112.10 12.54
C LEU A 102 29.73 112.30 13.79
N SER A 103 30.26 111.21 14.33
CA SER A 103 31.24 111.29 15.42
C SER A 103 32.47 112.09 14.98
N GLN A 104 33.06 112.84 15.92
CA GLN A 104 34.25 113.64 15.64
C GLN A 104 35.38 112.79 15.03
N ARG A 105 35.56 111.55 15.53
CA ARG A 105 36.56 110.61 15.01
C ARG A 105 36.30 110.22 13.54
N CYS A 106 35.04 110.01 13.15
CA CYS A 106 34.68 109.75 11.75
C CYS A 106 34.97 110.98 10.87
N LEU A 107 34.59 112.19 11.33
CA LEU A 107 34.85 113.44 10.63
C LEU A 107 36.35 113.70 10.42
N ASP A 108 37.18 113.46 11.43
CA ASP A 108 38.63 113.63 11.35
C ASP A 108 39.25 112.64 10.35
N LEU A 109 38.82 111.39 10.36
CA LEU A 109 39.27 110.36 9.42
C LEU A 109 38.85 110.67 7.97
N LEU A 110 37.63 111.17 7.75
CA LEU A 110 37.12 111.58 6.43
C LEU A 110 37.85 112.81 5.89
N LYS A 111 38.11 113.82 6.73
CA LYS A 111 38.91 115.01 6.36
C LYS A 111 40.35 114.62 6.02
N SER A 112 41.00 113.85 6.89
CA SER A 112 42.35 113.31 6.67
C SER A 112 42.42 112.52 5.36
N GLN A 113 41.44 111.66 5.09
CA GLN A 113 41.35 110.90 3.83
C GLN A 113 41.29 111.84 2.63
N ALA A 114 40.41 112.84 2.67
CA ALA A 114 40.20 113.77 1.58
C ALA A 114 41.41 114.68 1.32
N GLU A 115 42.12 115.08 2.38
CA GLU A 115 43.41 115.81 2.30
C GLU A 115 44.52 114.97 1.66
N ILE A 116 44.64 113.70 2.06
CA ILE A 116 45.63 112.78 1.50
C ILE A 116 45.30 112.49 0.03
N GLU A 117 44.02 112.23 -0.31
CA GLU A 117 43.57 112.07 -1.70
C GLU A 117 43.86 113.31 -2.56
N ALA A 118 43.62 114.51 -2.04
CA ALA A 118 43.94 115.76 -2.76
C ALA A 118 45.46 115.92 -3.00
N LYS A 119 46.29 115.58 -2.01
CA LYS A 119 47.76 115.60 -2.14
C LYS A 119 48.30 114.51 -3.05
N PHE A 120 47.66 113.34 -3.08
CA PHE A 120 48.06 112.18 -3.88
C PHE A 120 47.62 112.28 -5.35
N LYS A 121 46.49 112.96 -5.64
CA LYS A 121 45.91 113.07 -6.99
C LYS A 121 46.90 113.51 -8.10
N PRO A 122 47.84 114.44 -7.89
CA PRO A 122 48.87 114.78 -8.90
C PRO A 122 49.88 113.66 -9.18
N TYR A 123 50.07 112.73 -8.23
CA TYR A 123 51.02 111.62 -8.32
C TYR A 123 50.38 110.33 -8.85
N ALA A 124 49.05 110.22 -8.85
CA ALA A 124 48.33 109.03 -9.30
C ALA A 124 48.69 108.63 -10.74
N SER A 125 48.82 109.61 -11.64
CA SER A 125 49.26 109.35 -13.03
C SER A 125 50.73 108.95 -13.15
N LEU A 126 51.60 109.40 -12.23
CA LEU A 126 53.03 109.04 -12.25
C LEU A 126 53.22 107.56 -11.90
N LEU A 127 52.46 107.03 -10.93
CA LEU A 127 52.45 105.60 -10.59
C LEU A 127 51.89 104.73 -11.73
N ASP A 128 50.91 105.22 -12.49
CA ASP A 128 50.39 104.52 -13.67
C ASP A 128 51.36 104.55 -14.87
N GLN A 129 52.29 105.51 -14.90
CA GLN A 129 53.32 105.68 -15.93
C GLN A 129 54.61 104.93 -15.60
N SER A 130 55.09 104.97 -14.35
CA SER A 130 56.29 104.26 -13.91
C SER A 130 56.19 102.73 -14.05
N ASN A 131 54.96 102.20 -14.08
CA ASN A 131 54.68 100.79 -14.32
C ASN A 131 54.63 100.42 -15.82
N LYS A 132 54.77 101.39 -16.74
CA LYS A 132 54.64 101.20 -18.19
C LYS A 132 55.86 101.62 -18.99
N GLU A 133 56.56 102.68 -18.59
CA GLU A 133 57.68 103.26 -19.33
C GLU A 133 58.87 103.52 -18.40
N ALA A 134 60.07 103.11 -18.82
CA ALA A 134 61.31 103.22 -18.06
C ALA A 134 62.03 104.56 -18.34
N GLU A 135 61.28 105.67 -18.31
CA GLU A 135 61.87 107.01 -18.31
C GLU A 135 62.34 107.40 -16.90
N ASP A 136 63.26 108.37 -16.82
CA ASP A 136 63.81 108.92 -15.57
C ASP A 136 62.74 109.72 -14.79
N VAL A 137 61.79 109.02 -14.17
CA VAL A 137 60.87 109.61 -13.20
C VAL A 137 61.69 110.04 -11.98
N GLU A 138 61.62 111.32 -11.62
CA GLU A 138 62.30 111.87 -10.45
C GLU A 138 62.04 111.02 -9.19
N GLU A 139 63.09 110.35 -8.70
CA GLU A 139 63.02 109.35 -7.62
C GLU A 139 62.36 109.91 -6.34
N GLU A 140 62.60 111.18 -6.04
CA GLU A 140 61.99 111.92 -4.92
C GLU A 140 60.45 111.98 -5.03
N LYS A 141 59.90 112.21 -6.24
CA LYS A 141 58.45 112.22 -6.48
C LYS A 141 57.85 110.82 -6.33
N MET A 142 58.58 109.76 -6.68
CA MET A 142 58.14 108.37 -6.48
C MET A 142 58.11 107.98 -5.00
N ILE A 143 59.13 108.37 -4.23
CA ILE A 143 59.18 108.16 -2.77
C ILE A 143 58.01 108.88 -2.09
N ASP A 144 57.74 110.13 -2.46
CA ASP A 144 56.63 110.90 -1.92
C ASP A 144 55.25 110.34 -2.32
N ALA A 145 55.11 109.85 -3.57
CA ALA A 145 53.90 109.17 -4.05
C ALA A 145 53.60 107.90 -3.25
N GLU A 146 54.58 107.02 -3.06
CA GLU A 146 54.41 105.77 -2.31
C GLU A 146 54.17 106.06 -0.81
N ARG A 147 54.83 107.08 -0.22
CA ARG A 147 54.52 107.54 1.15
C ARG A 147 53.06 108.00 1.29
N LEU A 148 52.57 108.82 0.36
CA LEU A 148 51.18 109.30 0.36
C LEU A 148 50.20 108.15 0.15
N ARG A 149 50.52 107.18 -0.73
CA ARG A 149 49.73 105.96 -0.92
C ARG A 149 49.65 105.13 0.36
N MET A 150 50.76 104.90 1.07
CA MET A 150 50.75 104.18 2.35
C MET A 150 49.89 104.91 3.40
N GLN A 151 49.95 106.25 3.45
CA GLN A 151 49.09 107.05 4.33
C GLN A 151 47.60 106.91 3.94
N LEU A 152 47.28 106.95 2.64
CA LEU A 152 45.94 106.76 2.10
C LEU A 152 45.38 105.38 2.46
N GLU A 153 46.17 104.33 2.23
CA GLU A 153 45.79 102.96 2.59
C GLU A 153 45.56 102.79 4.11
N ASN A 154 46.43 103.35 4.95
CA ASN A 154 46.32 103.21 6.40
C ASN A 154 45.15 104.01 6.98
N ASN A 155 44.96 105.26 6.54
CA ASN A 155 43.84 106.09 6.96
C ASN A 155 42.50 105.50 6.48
N PHE A 156 42.43 104.94 5.27
CA PHE A 156 41.25 104.23 4.77
C PHE A 156 40.97 102.95 5.56
N LYS A 157 42.00 102.15 5.90
CA LYS A 157 41.85 100.97 6.79
C LYS A 157 41.27 101.36 8.16
N ASP A 158 41.73 102.46 8.75
CA ASP A 158 41.21 102.96 10.03
C ASP A 158 39.80 103.57 9.92
N LEU A 159 39.46 104.27 8.84
CA LEU A 159 38.11 104.73 8.54
C LEU A 159 37.13 103.56 8.43
N VAL A 160 37.49 102.52 7.68
CA VAL A 160 36.66 101.31 7.50
C VAL A 160 36.52 100.54 8.81
N ARG A 161 37.59 100.44 9.61
CA ARG A 161 37.55 99.85 10.97
C ARG A 161 36.62 100.66 11.88
N HIS A 162 36.68 101.99 11.82
CA HIS A 162 35.81 102.88 12.60
C HIS A 162 34.34 102.68 12.22
N LEU A 163 33.99 102.79 10.93
CA LEU A 163 32.61 102.62 10.45
C LEU A 163 32.03 101.23 10.71
N ARG A 164 32.88 100.18 10.70
CA ARG A 164 32.49 98.84 11.11
C ARG A 164 32.12 98.75 12.60
N ASN A 165 32.80 99.52 13.46
CA ASN A 165 32.55 99.55 14.91
C ASN A 165 31.48 100.57 15.31
N SER A 166 31.19 101.55 14.44
CA SER A 166 30.26 102.66 14.64
C SER A 166 29.18 102.66 13.55
N PRO A 167 28.17 101.77 13.64
CA PRO A 167 27.15 101.61 12.59
C PRO A 167 26.28 102.86 12.40
N GLU A 168 26.16 103.71 13.43
CA GLU A 168 25.45 104.99 13.35
C GLU A 168 26.11 105.95 12.34
N ASP A 169 27.44 106.11 12.41
CA ASP A 169 28.22 106.89 11.44
C ASP A 169 28.06 106.31 10.01
N PHE A 170 28.02 104.99 9.90
CA PHE A 170 27.88 104.32 8.60
C PHE A 170 26.49 104.54 7.97
N GLU A 171 25.39 104.42 8.73
CA GLU A 171 24.06 104.72 8.21
C GLU A 171 23.89 106.22 7.87
N ILE A 172 24.56 107.11 8.60
CA ILE A 172 24.64 108.53 8.23
C ILE A 172 25.34 108.71 6.88
N ILE A 173 26.54 108.13 6.68
CA ILE A 173 27.29 108.18 5.41
C ILE A 173 26.46 107.61 4.25
N LYS A 174 25.78 106.48 4.48
CA LYS A 174 24.87 105.85 3.51
C LYS A 174 23.71 106.78 3.13
N SER A 175 23.14 107.52 4.08
CA SER A 175 22.11 108.53 3.78
C SER A 175 22.62 109.76 3.03
N MET A 176 23.92 110.07 3.10
CA MET A 176 24.53 111.18 2.35
C MET A 176 24.75 110.85 0.87
N LYS A 177 24.78 109.57 0.47
CA LYS A 177 25.10 109.14 -0.89
C LYS A 177 23.89 108.55 -1.60
N THR A 178 23.35 109.31 -2.57
CA THR A 178 22.16 108.93 -3.33
C THR A 178 22.44 108.04 -4.55
N ASN A 179 23.68 108.01 -5.04
CA ASN A 179 24.08 107.20 -6.19
C ASN A 179 25.10 106.13 -5.77
N VAL A 180 24.78 104.86 -5.98
CA VAL A 180 25.62 103.71 -5.65
C VAL A 180 26.14 103.10 -6.94
N ASN A 181 27.43 102.77 -6.98
CA ASN A 181 28.02 102.06 -8.13
C ASN A 181 27.33 100.68 -8.28
N PRO A 182 26.69 100.40 -9.44
CA PRO A 182 25.96 99.14 -9.65
C PRO A 182 26.87 97.92 -9.62
N ASP A 183 28.10 98.01 -10.16
CA ASP A 183 29.04 96.88 -10.23
C ASP A 183 29.51 96.45 -8.84
N LEU A 184 29.73 97.41 -7.92
CA LEU A 184 30.05 97.11 -6.52
C LEU A 184 28.85 96.52 -5.77
N ASN A 185 27.63 96.94 -6.10
CA ASN A 185 26.41 96.38 -5.53
C ASN A 185 26.18 94.93 -6.01
N ASP A 186 26.45 94.63 -7.29
CA ASP A 186 26.46 93.26 -7.82
C ASP A 186 27.55 92.40 -7.17
N LEU A 187 28.74 92.95 -6.91
CA LEU A 187 29.79 92.25 -6.17
C LEU A 187 29.36 91.91 -4.73
N VAL A 188 28.74 92.86 -4.00
CA VAL A 188 28.17 92.59 -2.67
C VAL A 188 27.07 91.52 -2.73
N HIS A 189 26.20 91.56 -3.75
CA HIS A 189 25.21 90.51 -3.97
C HIS A 189 25.87 89.14 -4.21
N CYS A 190 26.93 89.06 -5.03
CA CYS A 190 27.65 87.82 -5.28
C CYS A 190 28.33 87.25 -4.01
N ILE A 191 28.93 88.10 -3.16
CA ILE A 191 29.50 87.68 -1.88
C ILE A 191 28.41 87.22 -0.91
N HIS A 192 27.25 87.86 -0.89
CA HIS A 192 26.10 87.39 -0.12
C HIS A 192 25.58 86.03 -0.64
N CYS A 193 25.50 85.82 -1.95
CA CYS A 193 25.19 84.50 -2.52
C CYS A 193 26.20 83.44 -2.08
N GLN A 194 27.50 83.75 -2.16
CA GLN A 194 28.55 82.84 -1.74
C GLN A 194 28.46 82.52 -0.24
N LYS A 195 28.13 83.49 0.62
CA LYS A 195 27.85 83.25 2.05
C LYS A 195 26.76 82.21 2.24
N VAL A 196 25.61 82.39 1.58
CA VAL A 196 24.44 81.51 1.72
C VAL A 196 24.73 80.09 1.21
N ILE A 197 25.43 79.96 0.08
CA ILE A 197 25.86 78.66 -0.47
C ILE A 197 26.86 77.96 0.46
N MET A 198 27.86 78.69 0.97
CA MET A 198 28.87 78.13 1.88
C MET A 198 28.25 77.72 3.22
N LEU A 199 27.34 78.54 3.78
CA LEU A 199 26.61 78.24 5.00
C LEU A 199 25.83 76.91 4.86
N LYS A 200 25.14 76.70 3.74
CA LYS A 200 24.45 75.42 3.46
C LYS A 200 25.44 74.25 3.39
N LYS A 201 26.45 74.33 2.52
CA LYS A 201 27.43 73.24 2.31
C LYS A 201 28.17 72.83 3.58
N LEU A 202 28.55 73.81 4.40
CA LEU A 202 29.31 73.58 5.64
C LEU A 202 28.45 73.05 6.79
N SER A 203 27.12 73.18 6.70
CA SER A 203 26.18 72.67 7.71
C SER A 203 25.68 71.27 7.35
N THR A 204 25.34 71.01 6.09
CA THR A 204 24.90 69.68 5.64
C THR A 204 25.96 68.60 5.86
N ALA A 205 27.24 68.92 5.66
CA ALA A 205 28.33 67.96 5.84
C ALA A 205 28.42 67.39 7.27
N SER A 206 28.12 68.19 8.31
CA SER A 206 28.15 67.71 9.70
C SER A 206 26.94 66.83 10.03
N GLU A 207 25.76 67.18 9.51
CA GLU A 207 24.52 66.41 9.73
C GLU A 207 24.54 65.09 8.95
N GLU A 208 25.09 65.08 7.74
CA GLU A 208 25.32 63.89 6.92
C GLU A 208 26.31 62.93 7.60
N ASP A 209 27.43 63.43 8.14
CA ASP A 209 28.40 62.63 8.90
C ASP A 209 27.79 62.00 10.17
N GLU A 210 26.95 62.72 10.91
CA GLU A 210 26.25 62.16 12.09
C GLU A 210 25.22 61.10 11.70
N ASN A 211 24.46 61.33 10.62
CA ASN A 211 23.52 60.37 10.07
C ASN A 211 24.23 59.09 9.57
N HIS A 212 25.37 59.23 8.89
CA HIS A 212 26.19 58.08 8.49
C HIS A 212 26.74 57.31 9.70
N LYS A 213 27.17 58.00 10.77
CA LYS A 213 27.58 57.35 12.04
C LYS A 213 26.43 56.68 12.79
N ALA A 214 25.19 57.15 12.64
CA ALA A 214 24.01 56.45 13.15
C ALA A 214 23.74 55.19 12.34
N GLN A 215 23.66 55.30 11.01
CA GLN A 215 23.43 54.18 10.10
C GLN A 215 24.49 53.08 10.22
N LEU A 216 25.76 53.44 10.42
CA LEU A 216 26.83 52.46 10.67
C LEU A 216 26.60 51.68 11.96
N ARG A 217 26.23 52.34 13.06
CA ARG A 217 25.92 51.66 14.34
C ARG A 217 24.72 50.74 14.23
N ASP A 218 23.64 51.18 13.58
CA ASP A 218 22.46 50.35 13.32
C ASP A 218 22.80 49.09 12.49
N LEU A 219 23.75 49.21 11.55
CA LEU A 219 24.24 48.09 10.75
C LEU A 219 25.16 47.16 11.56
N GLU A 220 26.04 47.70 12.39
CA GLU A 220 26.91 46.93 13.30
C GLU A 220 26.10 46.10 14.30
N GLU A 221 25.11 46.70 14.98
CA GLU A 221 24.21 46.00 15.90
C GLU A 221 23.44 44.88 15.18
N LYS A 222 22.95 45.15 13.97
CA LYS A 222 22.25 44.17 13.13
C LYS A 222 23.15 43.03 12.67
N ILE A 223 24.43 43.29 12.41
CA ILE A 223 25.42 42.25 12.12
C ILE A 223 25.63 41.38 13.37
N GLU A 224 25.83 41.97 14.53
CA GLU A 224 26.03 41.23 15.79
C GLU A 224 24.81 40.35 16.15
N GLU A 225 23.59 40.84 15.95
CA GLU A 225 22.38 40.02 16.08
C GLU A 225 22.35 38.82 15.12
N LEU A 226 22.73 39.03 13.86
CA LEU A 226 22.73 37.98 12.84
C LEU A 226 23.82 36.94 13.11
N GLU A 227 24.97 37.35 13.64
CA GLU A 227 26.02 36.43 14.10
C GLU A 227 25.56 35.60 15.31
N LYS A 228 24.93 36.22 16.32
CA LYS A 228 24.32 35.50 17.45
C LYS A 228 23.28 34.47 16.97
N LYS A 229 22.41 34.85 16.03
CA LYS A 229 21.41 33.95 15.41
C LYS A 229 22.06 32.81 14.63
N LYS A 230 23.09 33.10 13.82
CA LYS A 230 23.88 32.11 13.06
C LYS A 230 24.54 31.10 13.99
N ASN A 231 25.22 31.55 15.04
CA ASN A 231 25.93 30.70 15.99
C ASN A 231 24.96 29.74 16.70
N LYS A 232 23.80 30.25 17.16
CA LYS A 232 22.75 29.41 17.77
C LYS A 232 22.22 28.34 16.82
N ILE A 233 21.93 28.69 15.56
CA ILE A 233 21.48 27.73 14.54
C ILE A 233 22.58 26.68 14.26
N GLN A 234 23.84 27.09 14.27
CA GLN A 234 24.97 26.18 14.06
C GLN A 234 25.15 25.20 15.23
N GLU A 235 24.97 25.64 16.47
CA GLU A 235 24.93 24.76 17.65
C GLU A 235 23.75 23.79 17.64
N ASP A 236 22.55 24.25 17.26
CA ASP A 236 21.38 23.39 17.20
C ASP A 236 21.53 22.35 16.08
N LEU A 237 22.20 22.72 14.98
CA LEU A 237 22.54 21.81 13.88
C LEU A 237 23.59 20.75 14.29
N THR A 238 24.60 21.09 15.11
CA THR A 238 25.55 20.09 15.64
C THR A 238 24.85 19.14 16.62
N LYS A 239 24.07 19.65 17.58
CA LYS A 239 23.25 18.84 18.50
C LYS A 239 22.33 17.87 17.73
N LEU A 240 21.67 18.33 16.66
CA LEU A 240 20.80 17.49 15.83
C LEU A 240 21.58 16.40 15.07
N LYS A 241 22.79 16.70 14.60
CA LYS A 241 23.68 15.69 13.97
C LYS A 241 24.12 14.63 14.97
N GLU A 242 24.55 15.03 16.17
CA GLU A 242 24.92 14.10 17.24
C GLU A 242 23.74 13.21 17.66
N HIS A 243 22.55 13.77 17.83
CA HIS A 243 21.34 13.00 18.15
C HIS A 243 21.00 11.99 17.05
N ARG A 244 21.06 12.40 15.77
CA ARG A 244 20.87 11.47 14.63
C ARG A 244 21.94 10.37 14.61
N GLN A 245 23.19 10.68 14.95
CA GLN A 245 24.27 9.70 15.00
C GLN A 245 24.09 8.70 16.14
N LYS A 246 23.70 9.15 17.34
CA LYS A 246 23.35 8.29 18.50
C LYS A 246 22.19 7.36 18.16
N PHE A 247 21.07 7.92 17.71
CA PHE A 247 19.89 7.14 17.30
C PHE A 247 20.20 6.14 16.17
N SER A 248 21.07 6.51 15.21
CA SER A 248 21.51 5.58 14.17
C SER A 248 22.43 4.46 14.68
N LYS A 249 23.19 4.67 15.76
CA LYS A 249 23.98 3.61 16.42
C LYS A 249 23.04 2.67 17.17
N GLU A 250 22.17 3.22 18.03
CA GLU A 250 21.15 2.47 18.79
C GLU A 250 20.32 1.57 17.86
N LYS A 251 19.81 2.10 16.74
CA LYS A 251 19.02 1.32 15.77
C LYS A 251 19.85 0.28 15.00
N LYS A 252 21.17 0.49 14.83
CA LYS A 252 22.05 -0.54 14.26
C LYS A 252 22.29 -1.68 15.26
N GLU A 253 22.56 -1.35 16.52
CA GLU A 253 22.74 -2.33 17.60
C GLU A 253 21.45 -3.16 17.83
N GLU A 254 20.28 -2.53 17.77
CA GLU A 254 18.97 -3.21 17.85
C GLU A 254 18.74 -4.13 16.63
N LEU A 255 19.05 -3.67 15.41
CA LEU A 255 18.99 -4.51 14.21
C LEU A 255 19.97 -5.68 14.25
N GLU A 256 21.14 -5.52 14.87
CA GLU A 256 22.14 -6.58 15.03
C GLU A 256 21.67 -7.62 16.06
N LYS A 257 21.13 -7.19 17.21
CA LYS A 257 20.48 -8.07 18.19
C LYS A 257 19.35 -8.90 17.55
N LEU A 258 18.40 -8.24 16.86
CA LEU A 258 17.29 -8.91 16.19
C LEU A 258 17.77 -9.88 15.08
N LYS A 259 18.86 -9.57 14.36
CA LYS A 259 19.46 -10.51 13.40
C LYS A 259 20.04 -11.74 14.09
N ASN A 260 20.71 -11.56 15.23
CA ASN A 260 21.27 -12.67 16.01
C ASN A 260 20.15 -13.55 16.57
N GLU A 261 19.11 -12.96 17.17
CA GLU A 261 17.90 -13.69 17.63
C GLU A 261 17.23 -14.47 16.49
N ILE A 262 17.09 -13.88 15.30
CA ILE A 262 16.55 -14.58 14.12
C ILE A 262 17.47 -15.74 13.68
N ALA A 263 18.79 -15.57 13.76
CA ALA A 263 19.75 -16.63 13.43
C ALA A 263 19.70 -17.78 14.44
N GLU A 264 19.63 -17.48 15.74
CA GLU A 264 19.46 -18.46 16.82
C GLU A 264 18.15 -19.24 16.68
N VAL A 265 17.01 -18.55 16.47
CA VAL A 265 15.70 -19.19 16.25
C VAL A 265 15.69 -20.05 14.98
N LYS A 266 16.41 -19.66 13.92
CA LYS A 266 16.58 -20.50 12.71
C LYS A 266 17.41 -21.74 13.02
N ALA A 267 18.55 -21.60 13.66
CA ALA A 267 19.41 -22.72 14.05
C ALA A 267 18.69 -23.69 15.00
N GLU A 268 17.91 -23.18 15.96
CA GLU A 268 17.11 -24.02 16.86
C GLU A 268 15.99 -24.77 16.10
N LYS A 269 15.30 -24.11 15.15
CA LYS A 269 14.31 -24.75 14.28
C LYS A 269 14.92 -25.83 13.38
N GLU A 270 16.10 -25.58 12.81
CA GLU A 270 16.81 -26.54 11.97
C GLU A 270 17.32 -27.74 12.79
N LYS A 271 17.80 -27.49 14.02
CA LYS A 271 18.14 -28.54 14.99
C LYS A 271 16.92 -29.39 15.38
N LYS A 272 15.77 -28.76 15.67
CA LYS A 272 14.51 -29.48 15.95
C LYS A 272 14.00 -30.26 14.73
N ALA A 273 14.09 -29.69 13.53
CA ALA A 273 13.67 -30.35 12.29
C ALA A 273 14.55 -31.57 11.96
N SER A 274 15.87 -31.47 12.14
CA SER A 274 16.79 -32.60 11.95
C SER A 274 16.63 -33.67 13.04
N GLN A 275 16.37 -33.29 14.29
CA GLN A 275 16.00 -34.23 15.36
C GLN A 275 14.72 -35.00 15.02
N LEU A 276 13.62 -34.30 14.68
CA LEU A 276 12.35 -34.92 14.29
C LEU A 276 12.49 -35.81 13.05
N LYS A 277 13.31 -35.41 12.06
CA LYS A 277 13.60 -36.24 10.89
C LYS A 277 14.31 -37.54 11.29
N ASN A 278 15.32 -37.46 12.15
CA ASN A 278 16.03 -38.65 12.65
C ASN A 278 15.11 -39.57 13.48
N GLU A 279 14.21 -39.00 14.29
CA GLU A 279 13.20 -39.75 15.03
C GLU A 279 12.20 -40.46 14.10
N LEU A 280 11.72 -39.78 13.05
CA LEU A 280 10.85 -40.36 12.04
C LEU A 280 11.55 -41.47 11.24
N ASP A 281 12.77 -41.25 10.77
CA ASP A 281 13.56 -42.26 10.05
C ASP A 281 13.84 -43.49 10.92
N ASN A 282 14.13 -43.30 12.22
CA ASN A 282 14.31 -44.41 13.16
C ASN A 282 12.98 -45.16 13.42
N ARG A 283 11.86 -44.44 13.53
CA ARG A 283 10.53 -45.03 13.70
C ARG A 283 10.08 -45.80 12.46
N LEU A 284 10.35 -45.28 11.26
CA LEU A 284 10.10 -45.99 10.00
C LEU A 284 10.93 -47.27 9.91
N LYS A 285 12.25 -47.21 10.16
CA LYS A 285 13.12 -48.40 10.19
C LYS A 285 12.67 -49.44 11.22
N GLN A 286 12.14 -49.00 12.36
CA GLN A 286 11.59 -49.93 13.35
C GLN A 286 10.28 -50.57 12.86
N LEU A 287 9.36 -49.80 12.30
CA LEU A 287 8.11 -50.31 11.72
C LEU A 287 8.37 -51.25 10.52
N GLU A 288 9.38 -50.97 9.70
CA GLU A 288 9.82 -51.85 8.61
C GLU A 288 10.33 -53.19 9.13
N ARG A 289 11.18 -53.18 10.18
CA ARG A 289 11.64 -54.40 10.86
C ARG A 289 10.49 -55.18 11.49
N ASP A 290 9.59 -54.51 12.19
CA ASP A 290 8.43 -55.13 12.84
C ASP A 290 7.46 -55.71 11.80
N HIS A 291 7.29 -55.04 10.65
CA HIS A 291 6.49 -55.52 9.53
C HIS A 291 7.14 -56.72 8.84
N LEU A 292 8.46 -56.67 8.57
CA LEU A 292 9.21 -57.79 8.02
C LEU A 292 9.13 -59.02 8.95
N ALA A 293 9.36 -58.83 10.26
CA ALA A 293 9.25 -59.89 11.25
C ALA A 293 7.82 -60.45 11.40
N LYS A 294 6.78 -59.64 11.15
CA LYS A 294 5.38 -60.13 11.04
C LYS A 294 5.16 -60.91 9.76
N LYS A 295 5.69 -60.44 8.63
CA LYS A 295 5.61 -61.14 7.34
C LYS A 295 6.29 -62.51 7.44
N ASP A 296 7.52 -62.58 7.95
CA ASP A 296 8.26 -63.83 8.17
C ASP A 296 7.54 -64.81 9.11
N LYS A 297 6.70 -64.31 10.04
CA LYS A 297 5.83 -65.15 10.89
C LYS A 297 4.64 -65.68 10.11
N LEU A 298 3.93 -64.82 9.37
CA LEU A 298 2.78 -65.21 8.56
C LEU A 298 3.18 -66.16 7.43
N ASP A 299 4.32 -65.95 6.78
CA ASP A 299 4.86 -66.84 5.75
C ASP A 299 5.19 -68.23 6.34
N LYS A 300 5.68 -68.29 7.59
CA LYS A 300 5.88 -69.56 8.33
C LYS A 300 4.57 -70.22 8.78
N GLU A 301 3.54 -69.44 9.09
CA GLU A 301 2.21 -69.95 9.44
C GLU A 301 1.49 -70.49 8.20
N LEU A 302 1.60 -69.80 7.06
CA LEU A 302 1.14 -70.29 5.76
C LEU A 302 1.84 -71.60 5.39
N GLN A 303 3.17 -71.65 5.46
CA GLN A 303 3.93 -72.86 5.14
C GLN A 303 3.55 -74.04 6.04
N LYS A 304 3.30 -73.81 7.33
CA LYS A 304 2.76 -74.85 8.22
C LYS A 304 1.36 -75.31 7.82
N LEU A 305 0.47 -74.38 7.45
CA LEU A 305 -0.88 -74.73 6.97
C LEU A 305 -0.82 -75.50 5.65
N GLU A 306 0.11 -75.18 4.75
CA GLU A 306 0.35 -75.92 3.51
C GLU A 306 0.87 -77.34 3.79
N ASP A 307 1.85 -77.49 4.70
CA ASP A 307 2.36 -78.79 5.15
C ASP A 307 1.26 -79.64 5.82
N ASP A 308 0.45 -79.05 6.69
CA ASP A 308 -0.64 -79.75 7.39
C ASP A 308 -1.81 -80.07 6.45
N PHE A 309 -2.11 -79.21 5.47
CA PHE A 309 -3.07 -79.51 4.40
C PHE A 309 -2.57 -80.62 3.47
N ALA A 310 -1.27 -80.65 3.15
CA ALA A 310 -0.65 -81.71 2.38
C ALA A 310 -0.72 -83.06 3.10
N LYS A 311 -0.43 -83.10 4.41
CA LYS A 311 -0.63 -84.28 5.26
C LYS A 311 -2.09 -84.72 5.29
N LEU A 312 -3.03 -83.81 5.57
CA LEU A 312 -4.46 -84.12 5.62
C LEU A 312 -4.98 -84.67 4.29
N LYS A 313 -4.51 -84.14 3.16
CA LYS A 313 -4.80 -84.65 1.81
C LYS A 313 -4.22 -86.05 1.59
N GLN A 314 -3.01 -86.33 2.09
CA GLN A 314 -2.40 -87.65 2.04
C GLN A 314 -3.15 -88.66 2.92
N ASP A 315 -3.55 -88.27 4.13
CA ASP A 315 -4.33 -89.10 5.05
C ASP A 315 -5.72 -89.42 4.48
N HIS A 316 -6.40 -88.44 3.88
CA HIS A 316 -7.65 -88.70 3.16
C HIS A 316 -7.47 -89.66 1.98
N ALA A 317 -6.37 -89.57 1.22
CA ALA A 317 -6.08 -90.53 0.15
C ALA A 317 -5.78 -91.95 0.71
N ASN A 318 -5.10 -92.04 1.85
CA ASN A 318 -4.85 -93.29 2.56
C ASN A 318 -6.16 -93.91 3.10
N ASP A 319 -7.09 -93.10 3.61
CA ASP A 319 -8.37 -93.58 4.11
C ASP A 319 -9.36 -93.92 2.97
N GLU A 320 -9.35 -93.18 1.86
CA GLU A 320 -10.11 -93.53 0.66
C GLU A 320 -9.62 -94.87 0.06
N THR A 321 -8.31 -95.12 0.05
CA THR A 321 -7.76 -96.41 -0.40
C THR A 321 -8.09 -97.56 0.55
N LYS A 322 -8.04 -97.36 1.88
CA LYS A 322 -8.55 -98.33 2.87
C LYS A 322 -10.05 -98.62 2.70
N LEU A 323 -10.87 -97.60 2.47
CA LEU A 323 -12.32 -97.77 2.24
C LEU A 323 -12.58 -98.53 0.93
N LYS A 324 -11.80 -98.26 -0.13
CA LYS A 324 -11.88 -98.99 -1.40
C LYS A 324 -11.49 -100.47 -1.27
N THR A 325 -10.42 -100.81 -0.53
CA THR A 325 -10.06 -102.22 -0.27
C THR A 325 -11.09 -102.94 0.60
N ASN A 326 -11.59 -102.29 1.67
CA ASN A 326 -12.60 -102.87 2.55
C ASN A 326 -13.94 -103.10 1.82
N LYS A 327 -14.38 -102.13 0.99
CA LYS A 327 -15.53 -102.32 0.08
C LYS A 327 -15.33 -103.50 -0.87
N ARG A 328 -14.13 -103.66 -1.45
CA ARG A 328 -13.82 -104.77 -2.36
C ARG A 328 -13.84 -106.13 -1.64
N GLN A 329 -13.35 -106.20 -0.40
CA GLN A 329 -13.45 -107.40 0.43
C GLN A 329 -14.91 -107.77 0.74
N GLN A 330 -15.75 -106.78 1.09
CA GLN A 330 -17.18 -107.01 1.32
C GLN A 330 -17.91 -107.42 0.03
N GLN A 331 -17.59 -106.85 -1.12
CA GLN A 331 -18.17 -107.26 -2.41
C GLN A 331 -17.78 -108.68 -2.81
N ASN A 332 -16.52 -109.08 -2.59
CA ASN A 332 -16.10 -110.46 -2.83
C ASN A 332 -16.83 -111.43 -1.87
N SER A 333 -16.87 -111.13 -0.57
CA SER A 333 -17.61 -111.97 0.40
C SER A 333 -19.11 -112.06 0.09
N LEU A 334 -19.72 -111.02 -0.49
CA LEU A 334 -21.11 -111.09 -0.97
C LEU A 334 -21.23 -111.99 -2.20
N ALA A 335 -20.29 -111.93 -3.14
CA ALA A 335 -20.25 -112.78 -4.32
C ALA A 335 -20.08 -114.26 -3.95
N ASP A 336 -19.14 -114.59 -3.05
CA ASP A 336 -18.91 -115.95 -2.55
C ASP A 336 -20.17 -116.52 -1.86
N ASN A 337 -20.89 -115.68 -1.10
CA ASN A 337 -22.15 -116.06 -0.46
C ASN A 337 -23.29 -116.28 -1.48
N ILE A 338 -23.36 -115.50 -2.55
CA ILE A 338 -24.34 -115.68 -3.64
C ILE A 338 -24.04 -116.97 -4.42
N GLU A 339 -22.78 -117.22 -4.77
CA GLU A 339 -22.37 -118.44 -5.49
C GLU A 339 -22.63 -119.71 -4.66
N SER A 340 -22.39 -119.64 -3.34
CA SER A 340 -22.75 -120.71 -2.39
C SER A 340 -24.27 -120.92 -2.31
N TYR A 341 -25.07 -119.84 -2.28
CA TYR A 341 -26.53 -119.92 -2.26
C TYR A 341 -27.09 -120.52 -3.57
N ASP A 342 -26.59 -120.08 -4.72
CA ASP A 342 -27.02 -120.57 -6.04
C ASP A 342 -26.66 -122.05 -6.23
N ALA A 343 -25.49 -122.48 -5.76
CA ALA A 343 -25.10 -123.90 -5.75
C ALA A 343 -26.05 -124.74 -4.88
N LEU A 344 -26.42 -124.25 -3.70
CA LEU A 344 -27.32 -124.93 -2.76
C LEU A 344 -28.76 -124.99 -3.29
N MET A 345 -29.25 -123.92 -3.92
CA MET A 345 -30.56 -123.89 -4.58
C MET A 345 -30.61 -124.85 -5.78
N LYS A 346 -29.51 -125.01 -6.53
CA LYS A 346 -29.42 -125.95 -7.64
C LYS A 346 -29.48 -127.41 -7.18
N ASP A 347 -28.77 -127.75 -6.11
CA ASP A 347 -28.83 -129.08 -5.46
C ASP A 347 -30.23 -129.39 -4.90
N GLN A 348 -30.88 -128.42 -4.25
CA GLN A 348 -32.28 -128.59 -3.82
C GLN A 348 -33.27 -128.73 -5.00
N HIS A 349 -33.02 -128.05 -6.12
CA HIS A 349 -33.88 -128.19 -7.30
C HIS A 349 -33.76 -129.57 -7.95
N GLN A 350 -32.54 -130.14 -8.02
CA GLN A 350 -32.34 -131.52 -8.49
C GLN A 350 -33.05 -132.53 -7.58
N LYS A 351 -32.87 -132.44 -6.26
CA LYS A 351 -33.57 -133.29 -5.28
C LYS A 351 -35.10 -133.19 -5.37
N LYS A 352 -35.62 -131.99 -5.67
CA LYS A 352 -37.05 -131.79 -5.92
C LYS A 352 -37.52 -132.51 -7.19
N GLN A 353 -36.75 -132.43 -8.28
CA GLN A 353 -37.07 -133.15 -9.52
C GLN A 353 -37.04 -134.67 -9.33
N GLU A 354 -36.04 -135.21 -8.63
CA GLU A 354 -35.95 -136.64 -8.31
C GLU A 354 -37.20 -137.14 -7.54
N ILE A 355 -37.63 -136.39 -6.52
CA ILE A 355 -38.86 -136.71 -5.74
C ILE A 355 -40.13 -136.55 -6.59
N GLU A 356 -40.19 -135.56 -7.50
CA GLU A 356 -41.33 -135.40 -8.41
C GLU A 356 -41.41 -136.54 -9.45
N GLU A 357 -40.29 -137.06 -9.92
CA GLU A 357 -40.22 -138.27 -10.78
C GLU A 357 -40.60 -139.56 -10.04
N GLU A 358 -40.20 -139.71 -8.77
CA GLU A 358 -40.64 -140.85 -7.94
C GLU A 358 -42.14 -140.79 -7.64
N LEU A 359 -42.69 -139.61 -7.34
CA LEU A 359 -44.13 -139.42 -7.18
C LEU A 359 -44.91 -139.71 -8.46
N ALA A 360 -44.38 -139.32 -9.63
CA ALA A 360 -45.01 -139.63 -10.91
C ALA A 360 -45.13 -141.14 -11.15
N LYS A 361 -44.05 -141.91 -10.88
CA LYS A 361 -44.07 -143.39 -10.99
C LYS A 361 -45.08 -144.02 -10.03
N ILE A 362 -45.13 -143.57 -8.78
CA ILE A 362 -46.09 -144.08 -7.78
C ILE A 362 -47.53 -143.78 -8.18
N ILE A 363 -47.80 -142.62 -8.80
CA ILE A 363 -49.14 -142.28 -9.32
C ILE A 363 -49.52 -143.21 -10.49
N GLU A 364 -48.59 -143.53 -11.39
CA GLU A 364 -48.79 -144.42 -12.53
C GLU A 364 -49.04 -145.89 -12.08
N GLU A 365 -48.31 -146.36 -11.06
CA GLU A 365 -48.57 -147.65 -10.38
C GLU A 365 -49.94 -147.69 -9.69
N VAL A 366 -50.36 -146.59 -9.05
CA VAL A 366 -51.67 -146.50 -8.40
C VAL A 366 -52.81 -146.47 -9.41
N ASP A 367 -52.66 -145.80 -10.55
CA ASP A 367 -53.71 -145.76 -11.58
C ASP A 367 -53.81 -147.05 -12.40
N THR A 368 -52.69 -147.75 -12.66
CA THR A 368 -52.73 -149.11 -13.24
C THR A 368 -53.40 -150.12 -12.30
N LEU A 369 -53.14 -150.05 -10.98
CA LEU A 369 -53.87 -150.85 -9.99
C LEU A 369 -55.37 -150.51 -9.94
N LYS A 370 -55.75 -149.23 -10.03
CA LYS A 370 -57.17 -148.83 -10.09
C LYS A 370 -57.87 -149.34 -11.36
N GLN A 371 -57.18 -149.38 -12.50
CA GLN A 371 -57.74 -149.94 -13.74
C GLN A 371 -57.98 -151.44 -13.61
N LEU A 372 -57.03 -152.19 -13.06
CA LEU A 372 -57.18 -153.62 -12.75
C LEU A 372 -58.35 -153.91 -11.80
N PHE A 373 -58.52 -153.11 -10.74
CA PHE A 373 -59.68 -153.27 -9.85
C PHE A 373 -61.01 -152.99 -10.55
N LYS A 374 -61.03 -152.03 -11.48
CA LYS A 374 -62.22 -151.73 -12.31
C LYS A 374 -62.60 -152.90 -13.21
N GLU A 375 -61.63 -153.49 -13.90
CA GLU A 375 -61.87 -154.66 -14.77
C GLU A 375 -62.40 -155.86 -13.96
N ILE A 376 -61.84 -156.11 -12.78
CA ILE A 376 -62.28 -157.19 -11.87
C ILE A 376 -63.72 -156.98 -11.36
N ASP A 377 -64.10 -155.75 -11.01
CA ASP A 377 -65.47 -155.45 -10.56
C ASP A 377 -66.49 -155.53 -11.71
N GLU A 378 -66.12 -155.09 -12.92
CA GLU A 378 -66.95 -155.23 -14.13
C GLU A 378 -67.12 -156.70 -14.59
N GLU A 379 -66.12 -157.55 -14.33
CA GLU A 379 -66.20 -158.99 -14.61
C GLU A 379 -67.09 -159.72 -13.58
N LYS A 380 -66.94 -159.42 -12.27
CA LYS A 380 -67.84 -159.90 -11.20
C LYS A 380 -69.29 -159.42 -11.33
N GLN A 381 -69.55 -158.39 -12.12
CA GLN A 381 -70.91 -157.91 -12.38
C GLN A 381 -71.55 -158.70 -13.52
N ARG A 382 -70.81 -158.97 -14.60
CA ARG A 382 -71.22 -159.89 -15.68
C ARG A 382 -71.47 -161.32 -15.19
N GLU A 383 -70.67 -161.81 -14.24
CA GLU A 383 -70.84 -163.16 -13.69
C GLU A 383 -72.17 -163.31 -12.92
N ARG A 384 -72.56 -162.30 -12.15
CA ARG A 384 -73.86 -162.27 -11.42
C ARG A 384 -75.07 -162.18 -12.35
N GLU A 385 -74.98 -161.40 -13.42
CA GLU A 385 -76.06 -161.29 -14.43
C GLU A 385 -76.29 -162.62 -15.15
N LEU A 386 -75.22 -163.37 -15.45
CA LEU A 386 -75.29 -164.71 -16.04
C LEU A 386 -75.89 -165.76 -15.09
N GLU A 387 -75.60 -165.70 -13.78
CA GLU A 387 -76.22 -166.60 -12.79
C GLU A 387 -77.74 -166.37 -12.65
N GLU A 388 -78.22 -165.12 -12.68
CA GLU A 388 -79.65 -164.82 -12.60
C GLU A 388 -80.42 -165.27 -13.85
N GLU A 389 -79.86 -165.09 -15.06
CA GLU A 389 -80.44 -165.66 -16.29
C GLU A 389 -80.56 -167.19 -16.23
N PHE A 390 -79.54 -167.87 -15.68
CA PHE A 390 -79.55 -169.33 -15.57
C PHE A 390 -80.60 -169.83 -14.58
N ARG A 391 -80.82 -169.09 -13.48
CA ARG A 391 -81.86 -169.41 -12.49
C ARG A 391 -83.27 -169.29 -13.08
N LEU A 392 -83.54 -168.21 -13.81
CA LEU A 392 -84.83 -167.97 -14.49
C LEU A 392 -85.14 -169.03 -15.57
N LYS A 393 -84.15 -169.43 -16.38
CA LYS A 393 -84.31 -170.51 -17.37
C LYS A 393 -84.66 -171.86 -16.73
N LYS A 394 -84.09 -172.17 -15.56
CA LYS A 394 -84.34 -173.43 -14.84
C LYS A 394 -85.78 -173.51 -14.30
N GLU A 395 -86.30 -172.44 -13.70
CA GLU A 395 -87.69 -172.39 -13.22
C GLU A 395 -88.72 -172.53 -14.35
N GLN A 396 -88.49 -171.89 -15.50
CA GLN A 396 -89.40 -172.00 -16.65
C GLN A 396 -89.50 -173.44 -17.20
N TRP A 397 -88.42 -174.23 -17.12
CA TRP A 397 -88.40 -175.60 -17.60
C TRP A 397 -89.20 -176.56 -16.70
N GLU A 398 -89.05 -176.47 -15.38
CA GLU A 398 -89.82 -177.28 -14.42
C GLU A 398 -91.34 -177.04 -14.51
N ILE A 399 -91.76 -175.81 -14.78
CA ILE A 399 -93.17 -175.45 -14.95
C ILE A 399 -93.78 -176.14 -16.19
N GLN A 400 -93.03 -176.27 -17.29
CA GLN A 400 -93.49 -177.02 -18.47
C GLN A 400 -93.58 -178.52 -18.20
N GLU A 401 -92.67 -179.08 -17.42
CA GLU A 401 -92.65 -180.52 -17.14
C GLU A 401 -93.80 -180.97 -16.24
N ARG A 402 -94.22 -180.14 -15.26
CA ARG A 402 -95.42 -180.40 -14.44
C ARG A 402 -96.69 -180.44 -15.28
N ARG A 403 -96.88 -179.48 -16.21
CA ARG A 403 -98.07 -179.44 -17.09
C ARG A 403 -98.24 -180.69 -17.93
N LYS A 404 -97.14 -181.30 -18.41
CA LYS A 404 -97.19 -182.58 -19.15
C LYS A 404 -97.57 -183.77 -18.26
N LYS A 405 -97.10 -183.81 -17.02
CA LYS A 405 -97.41 -184.88 -16.04
C LYS A 405 -98.85 -184.81 -15.51
N GLU A 406 -99.48 -183.63 -15.46
CA GLU A 406 -100.90 -183.48 -15.08
C GLU A 406 -101.88 -183.89 -16.18
N ALA A 407 -101.60 -183.58 -17.45
CA ALA A 407 -102.43 -184.02 -18.58
C ALA A 407 -102.58 -185.56 -18.64
N ALA A 408 -101.51 -186.29 -18.34
CA ALA A 408 -101.53 -187.76 -18.27
C ALA A 408 -102.44 -188.31 -17.14
N ARG A 409 -102.63 -187.57 -16.04
CA ARG A 409 -103.50 -187.98 -14.93
C ARG A 409 -104.98 -187.77 -15.23
N CYS A 410 -105.36 -186.67 -15.88
CA CYS A 410 -106.76 -186.37 -16.19
C CYS A 410 -107.40 -187.41 -17.13
N ILE A 411 -106.66 -187.94 -18.10
CA ILE A 411 -107.16 -188.97 -19.03
C ILE A 411 -107.38 -190.31 -18.30
N LEU A 412 -106.47 -190.69 -17.40
CA LEU A 412 -106.58 -191.92 -16.60
C LEU A 412 -107.80 -191.87 -15.65
N HIS A 413 -108.10 -190.68 -15.10
CA HIS A 413 -109.15 -190.50 -14.09
C HIS A 413 -110.57 -190.46 -14.67
N PHE A 414 -110.75 -190.15 -15.95
CA PHE A 414 -112.07 -190.12 -16.61
C PHE A 414 -112.62 -191.53 -16.88
N LEU A 415 -111.77 -192.50 -17.20
CA LEU A 415 -112.18 -193.88 -17.51
C LEU A 415 -112.53 -194.71 -16.26
N MET A 416 -111.85 -194.48 -15.14
CA MET A 416 -112.10 -195.20 -13.88
C MET A 416 -113.47 -194.84 -13.26
N ALA A 417 -113.95 -193.61 -13.44
CA ALA A 417 -115.06 -193.05 -12.66
C ALA A 417 -116.48 -193.50 -13.07
N ARG A 418 -116.64 -194.39 -14.07
CA ARG A 418 -117.97 -194.92 -14.48
C ARG A 418 -118.31 -196.29 -13.86
N LYS A 419 -117.36 -196.95 -13.19
CA LYS A 419 -117.64 -198.12 -12.34
C LYS A 419 -117.86 -197.68 -10.89
N GLU A 420 -119.01 -198.10 -10.36
CA GLU A 420 -119.33 -198.24 -8.93
C GLU A 420 -119.35 -196.94 -8.10
N LYS A 421 -120.51 -196.28 -8.00
CA LYS A 421 -121.71 -196.66 -7.22
C LYS A 421 -121.46 -196.73 -5.71
N SER A 422 -122.40 -196.10 -4.99
CA SER A 422 -122.81 -196.47 -3.62
C SER A 422 -121.78 -196.21 -2.52
N LYS A 423 -122.18 -195.90 -1.28
CA LYS A 423 -123.48 -195.54 -0.70
C LYS A 423 -123.16 -194.79 0.61
N LYS A 424 -123.81 -193.64 0.85
CA LYS A 424 -124.60 -193.31 2.07
C LYS A 424 -123.90 -193.40 3.45
N LYS A 425 -124.15 -192.52 4.44
CA LYS A 425 -125.22 -191.53 4.74
C LYS A 425 -124.60 -190.48 5.71
N LYS A 426 -124.84 -189.17 5.66
CA LYS A 426 -126.07 -188.33 5.58
C LYS A 426 -126.83 -188.11 6.90
N LYS A 427 -127.16 -186.82 7.18
CA LYS A 427 -128.41 -186.35 7.84
C LYS A 427 -128.94 -185.04 7.16
N LYS A 428 -128.98 -183.84 7.79
CA LYS A 428 -129.39 -182.52 7.20
C LYS A 428 -128.74 -181.34 8.00
N LYS A 429 -128.99 -180.01 7.85
CA LYS A 429 -130.25 -179.24 7.61
C LYS A 429 -130.17 -177.95 6.74
N GLY A 430 -129.27 -176.98 6.94
CA GLY A 430 -129.34 -175.65 6.27
C GLY A 430 -128.34 -174.58 6.80
N LYS A 431 -128.27 -173.33 6.31
CA LYS A 431 -129.19 -172.60 5.39
C LYS A 431 -128.54 -171.33 4.72
N LYS A 432 -128.49 -171.30 3.38
CA LYS A 432 -128.61 -170.16 2.41
C LYS A 432 -127.73 -168.87 2.48
N LYS A 433 -127.12 -168.58 1.30
CA LYS A 433 -127.17 -167.34 0.46
C LYS A 433 -126.40 -166.09 0.92
N LYS A 434 -125.77 -165.30 0.03
CA LYS A 434 -126.16 -165.00 -1.37
C LYS A 434 -125.57 -165.92 -2.43
#